data_AF-A0A949K4M8-F1
#
_entry.id   AF-A0A949K4M8-F1
#
_cell.length_a   1.000
_cell.length_b   1.000
_cell.length_c   1.000
_cell.angle_alpha   90.00
_cell.angle_beta   90.00
_cell.angle_gamma   90.00
#
_symmetry.space_group_name_H-M   'P 1'
#
loop_
_entity.id
_entity.type
_entity.pdbx_description
1 polymer ?
#
loop_
_entity_poly.entity_id
_entity_poly.type
_entity_poly.pdbx_seq_one_letter_code
_entity_poly.pdbx_strand_id
1 'polypeptide(L)'
;MEKDRTTSSESARTERCPGCDSTSTKNNMYFCKGEKIRVYIECAECGEFVARYTLSAYTSDKSYESLLRRLRFTRINSGKRTKNMVECFEEDVKTEFEHVLSLIRQNEDERMIENIIEEDFPG
;
A
#
# COMPACT_ATOMS: atom_id res chain seq x y z
N MET A 1 4.58 -2.10 48.35
CA MET A 1 3.65 -2.69 47.34
C MET A 1 2.79 -1.52 46.92
N GLU A 2 2.96 -0.98 45.71
CA GLU A 2 2.41 -1.53 44.49
C GLU A 2 3.25 -1.05 43.29
N LYS A 3 3.43 -1.93 42.30
CA LYS A 3 4.39 -1.77 41.21
C LYS A 3 3.92 -0.70 40.22
N ASP A 4 4.83 0.19 39.89
CA ASP A 4 4.78 1.14 38.78
C ASP A 4 4.46 0.38 37.48
N ARG A 5 3.21 0.46 37.00
CA ARG A 5 2.80 -0.08 35.69
C ARG A 5 3.10 0.99 34.64
N THR A 6 4.33 1.00 34.15
CA THR A 6 4.69 1.71 32.92
C THR A 6 3.99 1.00 31.76
N THR A 7 2.77 1.41 31.43
CA THR A 7 2.12 1.01 30.18
C THR A 7 2.84 1.72 29.03
N SER A 8 3.77 1.04 28.36
CA SER A 8 4.19 1.48 27.03
C SER A 8 2.96 1.39 26.12
N SER A 9 2.45 2.53 25.65
CA SER A 9 1.25 2.64 24.81
C SER A 9 1.48 2.24 23.35
N GLU A 10 2.54 1.48 23.09
CA GLU A 10 3.00 1.14 21.74
C GLU A 10 2.99 -0.37 21.57
N SER A 11 2.53 -0.82 20.41
CA SER A 11 2.57 -2.22 20.00
C SER A 11 2.85 -2.32 18.51
N ALA A 12 3.59 -3.34 18.11
CA ALA A 12 3.88 -3.66 16.72
C ALA A 12 3.48 -5.10 16.43
N ARG A 13 2.99 -5.37 15.21
CA ARG A 13 2.64 -6.71 14.75
C ARG A 13 3.00 -6.88 13.27
N THR A 14 3.42 -8.09 12.95
CA THR A 14 3.53 -8.56 11.56
C THR A 14 2.16 -9.05 11.12
N GLU A 15 1.70 -8.58 9.97
CA GLU A 15 0.49 -9.09 9.33
C GLU A 15 0.71 -10.55 8.90
N ARG A 16 -0.35 -11.36 8.97
CA ARG A 16 -0.33 -12.78 8.61
C ARG A 16 -1.37 -13.06 7.55
N CYS A 17 -1.04 -13.96 6.64
CA CYS A 17 -1.98 -14.44 5.63
C CYS A 17 -3.19 -15.12 6.30
N PRO A 18 -4.43 -14.77 5.93
CA PRO A 18 -5.61 -15.36 6.54
C PRO A 18 -5.82 -16.84 6.20
N GLY A 19 -5.36 -17.33 5.04
CA GLY A 19 -5.56 -18.75 4.66
C GLY A 19 -4.45 -19.70 5.08
N CYS A 20 -3.20 -19.24 5.25
CA CYS A 20 -2.08 -20.12 5.62
C CYS A 20 -1.26 -19.67 6.84
N ASP A 21 -1.61 -18.54 7.48
CA ASP A 21 -0.92 -17.94 8.63
C ASP A 21 0.56 -17.53 8.38
N SER A 22 1.04 -17.65 7.14
CA SER A 22 2.39 -17.21 6.77
C SER A 22 2.55 -15.70 6.94
N THR A 23 3.76 -15.27 7.27
CA THR A 23 4.18 -13.86 7.32
C THR A 23 4.91 -13.43 6.04
N SER A 24 5.10 -14.36 5.10
CA SER A 24 5.78 -14.12 3.82
C SER A 24 4.80 -13.48 2.83
N THR A 25 5.08 -12.25 2.40
CA THR A 25 4.19 -11.47 1.52
C THR A 25 4.94 -10.82 0.35
N LYS A 26 4.20 -10.51 -0.72
CA LYS A 26 4.62 -9.75 -1.89
C LYS A 26 3.74 -8.50 -2.00
N ASN A 27 4.36 -7.38 -2.39
CA ASN A 27 3.65 -6.13 -2.63
C ASN A 27 3.48 -5.92 -4.12
N ASN A 28 2.26 -6.08 -4.62
CA ASN A 28 1.92 -5.83 -6.02
C ASN A 28 1.44 -4.38 -6.17
N MET A 29 2.26 -3.53 -6.77
CA MET A 29 1.96 -2.09 -6.93
C MET A 29 1.19 -1.84 -8.23
N TYR A 30 0.11 -1.08 -8.13
CA TYR A 30 -0.73 -0.69 -9.25
C TYR A 30 -0.68 0.82 -9.45
N PHE A 31 -0.30 1.21 -10.67
CA PHE A 31 -0.19 2.59 -11.11
C PHE A 31 -1.21 2.84 -12.22
N CYS A 32 -2.11 3.79 -11.98
CA CYS A 32 -3.04 4.29 -12.98
C CYS A 32 -2.97 5.82 -12.99
N LYS A 33 -2.65 6.42 -14.14
CA LYS A 33 -2.47 7.87 -14.26
C LYS A 33 -3.74 8.60 -13.84
N GLY A 34 -3.59 9.60 -12.96
CA GLY A 34 -4.72 10.36 -12.42
C GLY A 34 -5.42 9.73 -11.22
N GLU A 35 -5.01 8.53 -10.80
CA GLU A 35 -5.50 7.88 -9.57
C GLU A 35 -4.46 7.87 -8.45
N LYS A 36 -4.83 7.42 -7.26
CA LYS A 36 -3.85 7.14 -6.20
C LYS A 36 -3.22 5.76 -6.45
N ILE A 37 -1.93 5.64 -6.14
CA ILE A 37 -1.21 4.38 -6.20
C ILE A 37 -1.83 3.39 -5.20
N ARG A 38 -2.09 2.18 -5.66
CA ARG A 38 -2.65 1.10 -4.85
C ARG A 38 -1.63 -0.01 -4.70
N VAL A 39 -1.61 -0.64 -3.53
CA VAL A 39 -0.73 -1.78 -3.24
C VAL A 39 -1.63 -2.93 -2.81
N TYR A 40 -1.50 -4.05 -3.49
CA TYR A 40 -2.18 -5.29 -3.15
C TYR A 40 -1.15 -6.24 -2.55
N ILE A 41 -1.38 -6.68 -1.32
CA ILE A 41 -0.53 -7.60 -0.60
C ILE A 41 -0.99 -9.01 -0.93
N GLU A 42 -0.08 -9.81 -1.48
CA GLU A 42 -0.27 -11.21 -1.79
C GLU A 42 0.56 -12.06 -0.82
N CYS A 43 0.01 -13.17 -0.33
CA CYS A 43 0.80 -14.13 0.40
C CYS A 43 1.78 -14.84 -0.55
N ALA A 44 3.07 -14.81 -0.24
CA ALA A 44 4.07 -15.44 -1.09
C ALA A 44 3.99 -16.97 -1.09
N GLU A 45 3.38 -17.57 -0.07
CA GLU A 45 3.26 -19.03 0.08
C GLU A 45 2.01 -19.60 -0.63
N CYS A 46 0.83 -19.01 -0.41
CA CYS A 46 -0.43 -19.54 -0.96
C CYS A 46 -1.03 -18.67 -2.08
N GLY A 47 -0.46 -17.50 -2.38
CA GLY A 47 -0.95 -16.58 -3.42
C GLY A 47 -2.23 -15.84 -3.06
N GLU A 48 -2.70 -15.96 -1.81
CA GLU A 48 -3.96 -15.36 -1.38
C GLU A 48 -3.81 -13.84 -1.18
N PHE A 49 -4.87 -13.11 -1.50
CA PHE A 49 -4.98 -11.69 -1.21
C PHE A 49 -5.04 -11.46 0.32
N VAL A 50 -4.10 -10.68 0.83
CA VAL A 50 -3.97 -10.39 2.27
C VAL A 50 -4.59 -9.04 2.61
N ALA A 51 -4.22 -7.99 1.88
CA ALA A 51 -4.65 -6.62 2.17
C ALA A 51 -4.51 -5.71 0.95
N ARG A 52 -5.22 -4.58 0.95
CA ARG A 52 -5.04 -3.49 -0.02
C ARG A 52 -4.82 -2.17 0.70
N TYR A 53 -3.79 -1.43 0.27
CA TYR A 53 -3.52 -0.08 0.74
C TYR A 53 -3.57 0.92 -0.41
N THR A 54 -4.00 2.13 -0.10
CA THR A 54 -3.85 3.28 -0.99
C THR A 54 -2.69 4.12 -0.47
N LEU A 55 -1.60 4.20 -1.23
CA LEU A 55 -0.42 4.93 -0.81
C LEU A 55 -0.68 6.44 -0.89
N SER A 56 -0.43 7.12 0.23
CA SER A 56 -0.40 8.58 0.30
C SER A 56 1.01 9.14 0.07
N ALA A 57 2.02 8.38 0.46
CA ALA A 57 3.43 8.71 0.29
C ALA A 57 4.26 7.42 0.18
N TYR A 58 5.37 7.50 -0.56
CA TYR A 58 6.33 6.41 -0.72
C TYR A 58 7.72 6.90 -0.34
N THR A 59 8.40 6.14 0.52
CA THR A 59 9.78 6.40 0.97
C THR A 59 10.56 5.10 0.87
N SER A 60 11.64 5.10 0.08
CA SER A 60 12.63 4.02 0.04
C SER A 60 13.86 4.36 0.89
N ASP A 61 14.84 3.46 0.91
CA ASP A 61 16.13 3.62 1.60
C ASP A 61 17.06 4.67 0.94
N LYS A 62 16.69 5.20 -0.22
CA LYS A 62 17.37 6.34 -0.85
C LYS A 62 17.30 7.58 0.05
N SER A 63 18.41 8.31 0.13
CA SER A 63 18.71 9.28 1.20
C SER A 63 17.57 10.24 1.55
N TYR A 64 17.44 10.48 2.86
CA TYR A 64 16.52 11.41 3.55
C TYR A 64 16.27 12.76 2.85
N GLU A 65 17.23 13.27 2.09
CA GLU A 65 17.11 14.50 1.29
C GLU A 65 16.09 14.40 0.14
N SER A 66 15.94 13.22 -0.47
CA SER A 66 14.92 12.95 -1.50
C SER A 66 13.49 13.00 -0.91
N LEU A 67 13.34 12.53 0.34
CA LEU A 67 12.09 12.56 1.10
C LEU A 67 11.69 13.99 1.51
N LEU A 68 12.64 14.80 1.99
CA LEU A 68 12.37 16.18 2.40
C LEU A 68 11.93 17.09 1.24
N ARG A 69 12.38 16.83 0.01
CA ARG A 69 11.91 17.55 -1.18
C ARG A 69 10.45 17.24 -1.51
N ARG A 70 10.00 16.00 -1.30
CA ARG A 70 8.63 15.54 -1.58
C ARG A 70 7.62 16.03 -0.52
N LEU A 71 8.01 16.16 0.74
CA LEU A 71 7.15 16.65 1.83
C LEU A 71 6.77 18.14 1.71
N ARG A 72 7.48 18.94 0.90
CA ARG A 72 7.16 20.36 0.71
C ARG A 72 5.88 20.63 -0.10
N PHE A 73 5.28 19.62 -0.74
CA PHE A 73 4.19 19.83 -1.71
C PHE A 73 2.83 19.25 -1.33
N THR A 74 2.71 18.49 -0.24
CA THR A 74 1.41 17.93 0.19
C THR A 74 0.52 18.99 0.86
N ARG A 75 -0.27 19.73 0.06
CA ARG A 75 -1.50 20.41 0.53
C ARG A 75 -2.65 19.40 0.57
N ILE A 76 -3.19 19.18 1.77
CA ILE A 76 -4.30 18.26 2.05
C ILE A 76 -5.62 18.87 1.54
N ASN A 77 -6.32 18.19 0.62
CA ASN A 77 -7.68 18.55 0.20
C ASN A 77 -8.73 17.55 0.72
N SER A 78 -9.56 18.09 1.63
CA SER A 78 -10.95 17.81 2.04
C SER A 78 -11.50 16.38 2.19
N GLY A 79 -12.02 16.10 3.40
CA GLY A 79 -12.62 14.84 3.84
C GLY A 79 -14.12 14.69 3.59
N LYS A 80 -14.57 14.58 2.32
CA LYS A 80 -16.01 14.42 2.01
C LYS A 80 -16.39 13.25 1.08
N ARG A 81 -15.61 12.17 1.03
CA ARG A 81 -15.91 10.97 0.20
C ARG A 81 -15.70 9.61 0.88
N THR A 82 -16.05 9.49 2.16
CA THR A 82 -15.83 8.23 2.91
C THR A 82 -17.04 7.30 2.98
N LYS A 83 -18.25 7.72 2.58
CA LYS A 83 -19.48 6.96 2.84
C LYS A 83 -19.95 6.01 1.73
N ASN A 84 -19.60 6.24 0.46
CA ASN A 84 -20.05 5.40 -0.67
C ASN A 84 -19.05 4.29 -1.07
N MET A 85 -17.96 4.12 -0.31
CA MET A 85 -16.85 3.23 -0.68
C MET A 85 -16.98 1.82 -0.05
N VAL A 86 -17.91 1.59 0.88
CA VAL A 86 -17.91 0.39 1.74
C VAL A 86 -18.72 -0.78 1.15
N GLU A 87 -19.76 -0.52 0.36
CA GLU A 87 -20.71 -1.57 -0.08
C GLU A 87 -20.34 -2.26 -1.41
N CYS A 88 -19.48 -1.65 -2.24
CA CYS A 88 -18.93 -2.30 -3.45
C CYS A 88 -17.53 -2.94 -3.21
N PHE A 89 -16.99 -2.84 -1.98
CA PHE A 89 -15.57 -3.02 -1.74
C PHE A 89 -15.06 -4.47 -1.79
N GLU A 90 -15.91 -5.47 -1.53
CA GLU A 90 -15.44 -6.87 -1.42
C GLU A 90 -15.32 -7.59 -2.77
N GLU A 91 -16.33 -7.49 -3.64
CA GLU A 91 -16.29 -8.10 -4.98
C GLU A 91 -15.35 -7.35 -5.93
N ASP A 92 -15.28 -6.02 -5.82
CA ASP A 92 -14.40 -5.19 -6.64
C ASP A 92 -12.93 -5.44 -6.32
N VAL A 93 -12.57 -5.60 -5.04
CA VAL A 93 -11.15 -5.71 -4.64
C VAL A 93 -10.53 -7.02 -5.11
N LYS A 94 -11.27 -8.13 -5.09
CA LYS A 94 -10.76 -9.41 -5.61
C LYS A 94 -10.57 -9.34 -7.12
N THR A 95 -11.53 -8.77 -7.84
CA THR A 95 -11.45 -8.58 -9.30
C THR A 95 -10.28 -7.67 -9.67
N GLU A 96 -10.10 -6.57 -8.94
CA GLU A 96 -8.95 -5.68 -9.11
C GLU A 96 -7.63 -6.39 -8.83
N PHE A 97 -7.56 -7.22 -7.78
CA PHE A 97 -6.36 -7.98 -7.46
C PHE A 97 -5.98 -8.95 -8.58
N GLU A 98 -6.94 -9.73 -9.08
CA GLU A 98 -6.72 -10.64 -10.21
C GLU A 98 -6.30 -9.87 -11.47
N HIS A 99 -6.89 -8.70 -11.71
CA HIS A 99 -6.49 -7.83 -12.80
C HIS A 99 -5.04 -7.33 -12.65
N VAL A 100 -4.63 -6.89 -11.46
CA VAL A 100 -3.24 -6.47 -11.19
C VAL A 100 -2.26 -7.62 -11.41
N LEU A 101 -2.58 -8.83 -10.94
CA LEU A 101 -1.76 -10.01 -11.22
C LEU A 101 -1.66 -10.31 -12.72
N SER A 102 -2.74 -10.10 -13.48
CA SER A 102 -2.73 -10.27 -14.92
C SER A 102 -1.81 -9.25 -15.62
N LEU A 103 -1.80 -7.99 -15.16
CA LEU A 103 -0.93 -6.95 -15.68
C LEU A 103 0.54 -7.28 -15.42
N ILE A 104 0.88 -7.68 -14.19
CA ILE A 104 2.25 -8.08 -13.84
C ILE A 104 2.72 -9.26 -14.71
N ARG A 105 1.86 -10.24 -14.95
CA ARG A 105 2.22 -11.41 -15.79
C ARG A 105 2.38 -11.09 -17.27
N GLN A 106 1.69 -10.07 -17.78
CA GLN A 106 1.63 -9.78 -19.22
C GLN A 106 2.53 -8.62 -19.64
N ASN A 107 2.65 -7.60 -18.79
CA ASN A 107 3.29 -6.33 -19.09
C ASN A 107 3.73 -5.62 -17.81
N GLU A 108 4.63 -6.24 -17.06
CA GLU A 108 5.24 -5.62 -15.88
C GLU A 108 6.01 -4.36 -16.27
N ASP A 109 5.79 -3.26 -15.54
CA ASP A 109 6.57 -2.04 -15.72
C ASP A 109 7.95 -2.22 -15.07
N GLU A 110 8.99 -2.36 -15.88
CA GLU A 110 10.36 -2.59 -15.42
C GLU A 110 11.03 -1.33 -14.83
N ARG A 111 10.39 -0.16 -14.89
CA ARG A 111 10.93 1.07 -14.28
C ARG A 111 11.00 0.91 -12.76
N MET A 112 11.98 1.56 -12.14
CA MET A 112 12.00 1.69 -10.68
C MET A 112 10.75 2.42 -10.19
N ILE A 113 10.18 1.99 -9.06
CA ILE A 113 9.00 2.61 -8.44
C ILE A 113 9.17 4.12 -8.30
N GLU A 114 10.35 4.59 -7.89
CA GLU A 114 10.59 6.03 -7.73
C GLU A 114 10.47 6.81 -9.03
N ASN A 115 10.89 6.23 -10.16
CA ASN A 115 10.81 6.87 -11.48
C ASN A 115 9.35 6.95 -11.93
N ILE A 116 8.57 5.89 -11.73
CA ILE A 116 7.12 5.88 -12.03
C ILE A 116 6.43 6.98 -11.24
N ILE A 117 6.73 7.11 -9.94
CA ILE A 117 6.14 8.14 -9.08
C ILE A 117 6.53 9.55 -9.55
N GLU A 118 7.79 9.78 -9.91
CA GLU A 118 8.26 11.10 -10.35
C GLU A 118 7.68 11.53 -11.70
N GLU A 119 7.56 10.60 -12.64
CA GLU A 119 7.10 10.87 -14.01
C GLU A 119 5.57 10.98 -14.08
N ASP A 120 4.87 10.06 -13.41
CA ASP A 120 3.43 9.87 -13.60
C ASP A 120 2.57 10.42 -12.44
N PHE A 121 3.19 10.69 -11.28
CA PHE A 121 2.51 11.24 -10.09
C PHE A 121 3.27 12.42 -9.45
N PRO A 122 3.68 13.44 -10.23
CA PRO A 122 4.29 14.64 -9.67
C PRO A 122 3.27 15.35 -8.76
N GLY A 123 3.68 15.60 -7.51
CA GLY A 123 2.85 16.30 -6.51
C GLY A 123 2.48 17.73 -6.88
#